data_AF-B4MW60-F1
#
_entry.id   AF-B4MW60-F1
#
_cell.length_a   1.000
_cell.length_b   1.000
_cell.length_c   1.000
_cell.angle_alpha   90.00
_cell.angle_beta   90.00
_cell.angle_gamma   90.00
#
_symmetry.space_group_name_H-M   'P 1'
#
loop_
_entity.id
_entity.type
_entity.pdbx_description
1 polymer ?
#
loop_
_entity_poly.entity_id
_entity_poly.type
_entity_poly.pdbx_seq_one_letter_code
_entity_poly.pdbx_strand_id
1 'polypeptide(L)'
;MLNAVSRPFVRATSQVVKATAVATRQAHTDLQVPDFSAYRRDSVKDERRRNTTSEERKAFSYLLVGAGAVGSAYAAKGLVNAFVGSMSASADVLAMAKIEIKLSDIAEGKSVTFKWRGKPLFIRHRTAAEIDSERNVPTSTLRDPETDDQRVIKPEWLVVIGVCTHLGCVPIANAGDFGGYYCPCHGSHYDASGRIRKGPAPLNLEVPTHEFPDEGTLVVG
;
A
#
# COMPACT_ATOMS: atom_id res chain seq x y z
N MET A 1 -29.75 94.90 83.86
CA MET A 1 -30.96 94.21 83.35
C MET A 1 -30.62 92.73 83.21
N LEU A 2 -31.32 91.89 83.98
CA LEU A 2 -31.21 90.42 83.95
C LEU A 2 -31.79 89.87 82.63
N ASN A 3 -31.18 88.79 82.13
CA ASN A 3 -31.79 87.63 81.47
C ASN A 3 -30.71 86.89 80.66
N ALA A 4 -30.68 85.59 80.44
CA ALA A 4 -31.20 84.41 81.11
C ALA A 4 -30.48 83.26 80.36
N VAL A 5 -29.80 82.35 81.08
CA VAL A 5 -29.09 81.22 80.46
C VAL A 5 -30.10 80.16 80.03
N SER A 6 -30.06 79.75 78.75
CA SER A 6 -30.76 78.55 78.28
C SER A 6 -29.80 77.64 77.51
N ARG A 7 -29.62 76.41 78.01
CA ARG A 7 -28.91 75.32 77.33
C ARG A 7 -29.91 74.55 76.47
N PRO A 8 -29.70 74.40 75.15
CA PRO A 8 -30.50 73.49 74.37
C PRO A 8 -29.86 72.09 74.31
N PHE A 9 -30.69 71.17 74.76
CA PHE A 9 -30.73 69.72 74.62
C PHE A 9 -30.17 69.17 73.28
N VAL A 10 -29.27 68.18 73.36
CA VAL A 10 -28.85 67.36 72.22
C VAL A 10 -30.01 66.46 71.79
N ARG A 11 -30.47 66.59 70.54
CA ARG A 11 -31.43 65.67 69.93
C ARG A 11 -30.71 64.84 68.87
N ALA A 12 -30.44 63.57 69.19
CA ALA A 12 -29.97 62.60 68.20
C ALA A 12 -31.05 62.41 67.14
N THR A 13 -30.76 62.79 65.90
CA THR A 13 -31.59 62.49 64.73
C THR A 13 -31.17 61.15 64.16
N SER A 14 -32.08 60.17 64.12
CA SER A 14 -31.81 58.93 63.40
C SER A 14 -31.79 59.24 61.89
N GLN A 15 -30.69 58.89 61.22
CA GLN A 15 -30.67 58.89 59.76
C GLN A 15 -31.46 57.67 59.26
N VAL A 16 -32.62 57.93 58.68
CA VAL A 16 -33.36 56.91 57.93
C VAL A 16 -32.70 56.76 56.56
N VAL A 17 -31.98 55.65 56.36
CA VAL A 17 -31.49 55.25 55.03
C VAL A 17 -32.70 54.76 54.22
N LYS A 18 -33.13 55.55 53.21
CA LYS A 18 -34.10 55.08 52.22
C LYS A 18 -33.42 54.08 51.29
N ALA A 19 -33.70 52.79 51.46
CA ALA A 19 -33.38 51.79 50.46
C ALA A 19 -34.33 51.96 49.27
N THR A 20 -33.82 52.48 48.15
CA THR A 20 -34.49 52.41 46.85
C THR A 20 -34.41 50.98 46.33
N ALA A 21 -35.51 50.25 46.37
CA ALA A 21 -35.61 48.95 45.70
C ALA A 21 -35.57 49.17 44.19
N VAL A 22 -34.44 48.83 43.56
CA VAL A 22 -34.32 48.79 42.09
C VAL A 22 -34.98 47.49 41.62
N ALA A 23 -36.21 47.57 41.12
CA ALA A 23 -36.83 46.46 40.41
C ALA A 23 -36.22 46.39 39.00
N THR A 24 -35.25 45.50 38.79
CA THR A 24 -34.72 45.20 37.45
C THR A 24 -35.76 44.43 36.65
N ARG A 25 -36.26 45.05 35.58
CA ARG A 25 -37.05 44.36 34.55
C ARG A 25 -36.14 43.32 33.88
N GLN A 26 -36.59 42.07 33.86
CA GLN A 26 -35.89 40.96 33.19
C GLN A 26 -36.65 40.58 31.92
N ALA A 27 -36.96 41.56 31.07
CA ALA A 27 -37.57 41.26 29.78
C ALA A 27 -36.47 40.90 28.77
N HIS A 28 -36.76 39.96 27.87
CA HIS A 28 -35.83 39.62 26.78
C HIS A 28 -35.47 40.84 25.90
N THR A 29 -36.32 41.87 25.89
CA THR A 29 -36.09 43.15 25.19
C THR A 29 -34.98 44.01 25.79
N ASP A 30 -34.60 43.74 27.05
CA ASP A 30 -33.58 44.51 27.77
C ASP A 30 -32.17 43.95 27.52
N LEU A 31 -32.07 42.80 26.84
CA LEU A 31 -30.82 42.19 26.44
C LEU A 31 -30.26 42.90 25.19
N GLN A 32 -29.14 43.59 25.35
CA GLN A 32 -28.37 44.14 24.25
C GLN A 32 -27.17 43.24 23.95
N VAL A 33 -26.84 43.10 22.66
CA VAL A 33 -25.61 42.41 22.25
C VAL A 33 -24.42 43.25 22.71
N PRO A 34 -23.45 42.67 23.44
CA PRO A 34 -22.24 43.39 23.84
C PRO A 34 -21.45 43.93 22.66
N ASP A 35 -20.65 44.97 22.88
CA ASP A 35 -19.75 45.48 21.85
C ASP A 35 -18.60 44.50 21.59
N PHE A 36 -18.42 44.11 20.32
CA PHE A 36 -17.34 43.26 19.84
C PHE A 36 -16.39 44.01 18.88
N SER A 37 -16.43 45.33 18.84
CA SER A 37 -15.59 46.18 17.97
C SER A 37 -14.10 45.84 18.06
N ALA A 38 -13.60 45.52 19.26
CA ALA A 38 -12.22 45.09 19.50
C ALA A 38 -11.83 43.76 18.82
N TYR A 39 -12.79 42.86 18.59
CA TYR A 39 -12.57 41.52 18.02
C TYR A 39 -12.95 41.41 16.55
N ARG A 40 -13.75 42.36 16.05
CA ARG A 40 -14.17 42.42 14.65
C ARG A 40 -12.96 42.71 13.75
N ARG A 41 -12.89 42.04 12.61
CA ARG A 41 -11.95 42.42 11.53
C ARG A 41 -12.30 43.83 11.04
N ASP A 42 -11.31 44.60 10.63
CA ASP A 42 -11.51 46.01 10.23
C ASP A 42 -12.60 46.20 9.17
N SER A 43 -12.75 45.25 8.25
CA SER A 43 -13.76 45.28 7.18
C SER A 43 -15.22 45.14 7.64
N VAL A 44 -15.48 44.84 8.92
CA VAL A 44 -16.83 44.70 9.51
C VAL A 44 -17.00 45.44 10.85
N LYS A 45 -16.12 46.42 11.13
CA LYS A 45 -16.24 47.29 12.30
C LYS A 45 -17.29 48.40 12.12
N ASP A 46 -17.47 48.89 10.90
CA ASP A 46 -18.47 49.91 10.58
C ASP A 46 -19.87 49.29 10.48
N GLU A 47 -20.73 49.63 11.45
CA GLU A 47 -22.11 49.13 11.54
C GLU A 47 -23.04 49.72 10.47
N ARG A 48 -22.70 50.89 9.92
CA ARG A 48 -23.54 51.60 8.95
C ARG A 48 -23.29 51.14 7.52
N ARG A 49 -22.21 50.37 7.29
CA ARG A 49 -21.84 49.87 5.97
C ARG A 49 -22.38 48.47 5.72
N ARG A 50 -22.88 48.22 4.51
CA ARG A 50 -23.26 46.87 4.07
C ARG A 50 -22.02 45.96 4.04
N ASN A 51 -22.13 44.77 4.62
CA ASN A 51 -21.08 43.76 4.61
C ASN A 51 -20.93 43.13 3.21
N THR A 52 -20.12 43.73 2.34
CA THR A 52 -19.78 43.21 1.01
C THR A 52 -18.49 42.37 1.00
N THR A 53 -17.75 42.33 2.11
CA THR A 53 -16.44 41.65 2.25
C THR A 53 -16.57 40.23 2.82
N SER A 54 -17.76 39.62 2.74
CA SER A 54 -18.00 38.28 3.30
C SER A 54 -17.17 37.21 2.64
N GLU A 55 -17.08 37.24 1.30
CA GLU A 55 -16.39 36.20 0.53
C GLU A 55 -14.89 36.27 0.72
N GLU A 56 -14.28 37.46 0.74
CA GLU A 56 -12.85 37.65 1.03
C GLU A 56 -12.46 37.08 2.40
N ARG A 57 -13.26 37.35 3.44
CA ARG A 57 -12.99 36.88 4.79
C ARG A 57 -13.10 35.36 4.92
N LYS A 58 -14.08 34.76 4.25
CA LYS A 58 -14.26 33.30 4.18
C LYS A 58 -13.12 32.67 3.37
N ALA A 59 -12.80 33.23 2.21
CA ALA A 59 -11.73 32.76 1.34
C ALA A 59 -10.38 32.75 2.07
N PHE A 60 -10.03 33.80 2.82
CA PHE A 60 -8.82 33.81 3.65
C PHE A 60 -8.79 32.67 4.66
N SER A 61 -9.88 32.47 5.41
CA SER A 61 -9.96 31.38 6.40
C SER A 61 -9.92 30.00 5.73
N TYR A 62 -10.63 29.80 4.63
CA TYR A 62 -10.64 28.54 3.88
C TYR A 62 -9.31 28.27 3.18
N LEU A 63 -8.59 29.30 2.74
CA LEU A 63 -7.26 29.16 2.16
C LEU A 63 -6.27 28.63 3.21
N LEU A 64 -6.30 29.18 4.43
CA LEU A 64 -5.44 28.70 5.52
C LEU A 64 -5.74 27.24 5.90
N VAL A 65 -7.02 26.89 6.01
CA VAL A 65 -7.44 25.50 6.28
C VAL A 65 -7.05 24.57 5.13
N GLY A 66 -7.28 24.99 3.89
CA GLY A 66 -6.95 24.22 2.69
C GLY A 66 -5.44 23.98 2.55
N ALA A 67 -4.62 25.01 2.75
CA ALA A 67 -3.16 24.89 2.73
C ALA A 67 -2.66 23.94 3.83
N GLY A 68 -3.20 24.06 5.05
CA GLY A 68 -2.91 23.15 6.15
C GLY A 68 -3.30 21.70 5.85
N ALA A 69 -4.46 21.49 5.23
CA ALA A 69 -4.94 20.17 4.83
C ALA A 69 -4.07 19.52 3.74
N VAL A 70 -3.58 20.29 2.76
CA VAL A 70 -2.66 19.77 1.74
C VAL A 70 -1.32 19.39 2.36
N GLY A 71 -0.77 20.24 3.25
CA GLY A 71 0.47 19.94 3.96
C GLY A 71 0.37 18.68 4.82
N SER A 72 -0.73 18.54 5.58
CA SER A 72 -0.96 17.35 6.41
C SER A 72 -1.19 16.09 5.57
N ALA A 73 -1.91 16.19 4.44
CA ALA A 73 -2.09 15.08 3.52
C ALA A 73 -0.76 14.60 2.91
N TYR A 74 0.13 15.53 2.54
CA TYR A 74 1.47 15.18 2.04
C TYR A 74 2.30 14.48 3.12
N ALA A 75 2.30 14.99 4.36
CA ALA A 75 3.00 14.36 5.47
C ALA A 75 2.45 12.96 5.77
N ALA A 76 1.12 12.82 5.82
CA ALA A 76 0.45 11.53 6.02
C ALA A 76 0.80 10.53 4.91
N LYS A 77 0.79 10.96 3.65
CA LYS A 77 1.22 10.14 2.51
C LYS A 77 2.67 9.68 2.68
N GLY A 78 3.58 10.58 3.07
CA GLY A 78 4.98 10.25 3.30
C GLY A 78 5.15 9.18 4.38
N LEU A 79 4.46 9.35 5.51
CA LEU A 79 4.47 8.38 6.61
C LEU A 79 3.89 7.04 6.18
N VAL A 80 2.68 7.01 5.62
CA VAL A 80 2.04 5.78 5.15
C VAL A 80 2.91 5.05 4.14
N ASN A 81 3.50 5.77 3.18
CA ASN A 81 4.41 5.16 2.21
C ASN A 81 5.68 4.59 2.87
N ALA A 82 6.22 5.23 3.89
CA ALA A 82 7.38 4.70 4.62
C ALA A 82 7.02 3.39 5.36
N PHE A 83 5.87 3.35 6.03
CA PHE A 83 5.40 2.16 6.74
C PHE A 83 5.07 1.02 5.76
N VAL A 84 4.31 1.30 4.70
CA VAL A 84 4.00 0.29 3.67
C VAL A 84 5.27 -0.17 2.95
N GLY A 85 6.17 0.75 2.63
CA GLY A 85 7.47 0.43 2.01
C GLY A 85 8.33 -0.46 2.91
N SER A 86 8.30 -0.27 4.23
CA SER A 86 9.03 -1.12 5.19
C SER A 86 8.52 -2.57 5.24
N MET A 87 7.27 -2.80 4.83
CA MET A 87 6.67 -4.13 4.72
C MET A 87 6.84 -4.76 3.32
N SER A 88 7.42 -4.02 2.36
CA SER A 88 7.73 -4.54 1.03
C SER A 88 9.03 -5.36 1.04
N ALA A 89 9.38 -5.98 -0.11
CA ALA A 89 10.60 -6.77 -0.21
C ALA A 89 11.84 -5.93 0.15
N SER A 90 12.61 -6.40 1.13
CA SER A 90 13.83 -5.76 1.60
C SER A 90 14.95 -5.88 0.57
N ALA A 91 15.96 -5.02 0.67
CA ALA A 91 17.05 -4.94 -0.31
C ALA A 91 17.85 -6.26 -0.44
N ASP A 92 17.98 -7.04 0.63
CA ASP A 92 18.61 -8.36 0.63
C ASP A 92 17.77 -9.40 -0.12
N VAL A 93 16.44 -9.35 -0.02
CA VAL A 93 15.54 -10.19 -0.81
C VAL A 93 15.59 -9.80 -2.29
N LEU A 94 15.68 -8.51 -2.59
CA LEU A 94 15.87 -8.01 -3.96
C LEU A 94 17.25 -8.35 -4.52
N ALA A 95 18.29 -8.43 -3.69
CA ALA A 95 19.61 -8.89 -4.13
C ALA A 95 19.58 -10.37 -4.57
N MET A 96 18.73 -11.19 -3.95
CA MET A 96 18.47 -12.56 -4.37
C MET A 96 17.50 -12.67 -5.56
N ALA A 97 17.11 -11.55 -6.19
CA ALA A 97 16.17 -11.55 -7.30
C ALA A 97 16.74 -12.23 -8.55
N LYS A 98 18.06 -12.16 -8.76
CA LYS A 98 18.76 -12.79 -9.89
C LYS A 98 19.71 -13.86 -9.40
N ILE A 99 19.84 -14.95 -10.16
CA ILE A 99 20.82 -16.00 -9.93
C ILE A 99 21.60 -16.26 -11.20
N GLU A 100 22.92 -16.38 -11.06
CA GLU A 100 23.83 -16.74 -12.14
C GLU A 100 24.23 -18.20 -11.97
N ILE A 101 24.10 -18.98 -13.04
CA ILE A 101 24.28 -20.44 -13.01
C ILE A 101 25.23 -20.82 -14.13
N LYS A 102 26.28 -21.57 -13.76
CA LYS A 102 27.24 -22.11 -14.73
C LYS A 102 26.65 -23.33 -15.40
N LEU A 103 26.53 -23.26 -16.73
CA LEU A 103 25.96 -24.32 -17.56
C LEU A 103 26.88 -25.54 -17.66
N SER A 104 28.20 -25.36 -17.50
CA SER A 104 29.21 -26.42 -17.53
C SER A 104 29.00 -27.51 -16.48
N ASP A 105 28.34 -27.18 -15.37
CA ASP A 105 28.16 -28.09 -14.24
C ASP A 105 26.99 -29.07 -14.47
N ILE A 106 26.20 -28.86 -15.54
CA ILE A 106 25.00 -29.63 -15.86
C ILE A 106 25.27 -30.52 -17.07
N ALA A 107 25.48 -31.81 -16.81
CA ALA A 107 25.62 -32.81 -17.86
C ALA A 107 24.32 -33.00 -18.65
N GLU A 108 24.45 -33.34 -19.94
CA GLU A 108 23.32 -33.63 -20.84
C GLU A 108 22.41 -34.74 -20.28
N GLY A 109 21.10 -34.57 -20.42
CA GLY A 109 20.06 -35.46 -19.90
C GLY A 109 19.81 -35.35 -18.39
N LYS A 110 20.57 -34.52 -17.66
CA LYS A 110 20.35 -34.29 -16.23
C LYS A 110 19.55 -33.01 -15.98
N SER A 111 18.70 -33.07 -14.95
CA SER A 111 18.01 -31.92 -14.39
C SER A 111 18.61 -31.61 -13.02
N VAL A 112 19.06 -30.38 -12.82
CA VAL A 112 19.59 -29.88 -11.55
C VAL A 112 18.58 -28.92 -10.95
N THR A 113 18.41 -29.01 -9.63
CA THR A 113 17.52 -28.12 -8.87
C THR A 113 18.33 -27.08 -8.11
N PHE A 114 18.07 -25.81 -8.40
CA PHE A 114 18.61 -24.67 -7.66
C PHE A 114 17.53 -24.07 -6.77
N LYS A 115 17.93 -23.40 -5.69
CA LYS A 115 17.00 -22.63 -4.85
C LYS A 115 17.03 -21.17 -5.30
N TRP A 116 15.92 -20.66 -5.83
CA TRP A 116 15.79 -19.28 -6.32
C TRP A 116 14.47 -18.66 -5.87
N ARG A 117 14.51 -17.46 -5.27
CA ARG A 117 13.35 -16.77 -4.65
C ARG A 117 12.53 -17.66 -3.71
N GLY A 118 13.19 -18.57 -2.98
CA GLY A 118 12.55 -19.54 -2.09
C GLY A 118 11.81 -20.69 -2.79
N LYS A 119 11.79 -20.71 -4.12
CA LYS A 119 11.22 -21.78 -4.96
C LYS A 119 12.33 -22.66 -5.54
N PRO A 120 12.06 -23.94 -5.85
CA PRO A 120 12.95 -24.74 -6.67
C PRO A 120 12.94 -24.23 -8.11
N LEU A 121 14.11 -24.11 -8.71
CA LEU A 121 14.34 -23.79 -10.11
C LEU A 121 14.99 -25.01 -10.76
N PHE A 122 14.30 -25.60 -11.75
CA PHE A 122 14.82 -26.72 -12.51
C PHE A 122 15.49 -26.22 -13.76
N ILE A 123 16.74 -26.66 -13.94
CA ILE A 123 17.49 -26.45 -15.16
C ILE A 123 17.85 -27.82 -15.70
N ARG A 124 17.31 -28.12 -16.88
CA ARG A 124 17.54 -29.38 -17.57
C ARG A 124 18.34 -29.11 -18.84
N HIS A 125 19.46 -29.81 -18.96
CA HIS A 125 20.18 -29.92 -20.22
C HIS A 125 19.55 -31.07 -21.01
N ARG A 126 18.81 -30.75 -22.07
CA ARG A 126 18.02 -31.72 -22.84
C ARG A 126 18.87 -32.39 -23.91
N THR A 127 18.60 -33.67 -24.16
CA THR A 127 19.22 -34.37 -25.28
C THR A 127 18.53 -34.03 -26.60
N ALA A 128 19.22 -34.22 -27.73
CA ALA A 128 18.60 -34.05 -29.05
C ALA A 128 17.32 -34.89 -29.23
N ALA A 129 17.32 -36.12 -28.71
CA ALA A 129 16.15 -37.00 -28.77
C ALA A 129 14.96 -36.45 -27.95
N GLU A 130 15.22 -35.84 -26.79
CA GLU A 130 14.17 -35.19 -25.99
C GLU A 130 13.58 -33.99 -26.73
N ILE A 131 14.43 -33.14 -27.32
CA ILE A 131 14.01 -31.96 -28.09
C ILE A 131 13.10 -32.37 -29.25
N ASP A 132 13.50 -33.37 -30.03
CA ASP A 132 12.72 -33.86 -31.15
C ASP A 132 11.39 -34.46 -30.67
N SER A 133 11.40 -35.21 -29.56
CA SER A 133 10.19 -35.80 -29.01
C SER A 133 9.17 -34.73 -28.58
N GLU A 134 9.62 -33.66 -27.92
CA GLU A 134 8.76 -32.61 -27.38
C GLU A 134 8.23 -31.65 -28.46
N ARG A 135 9.01 -31.43 -29.52
CA ARG A 135 8.56 -30.68 -30.72
C ARG A 135 7.49 -31.41 -31.51
N ASN A 136 7.54 -32.75 -31.53
CA ASN A 136 6.58 -33.58 -32.26
C ASN A 136 5.24 -33.76 -31.51
N VAL A 137 5.10 -33.23 -30.29
CA VAL A 137 3.85 -33.33 -29.52
C VAL A 137 2.78 -32.41 -30.14
N PRO A 138 1.60 -32.93 -30.53
CA PRO A 138 0.52 -32.11 -31.06
C PRO A 138 -0.07 -31.20 -29.96
N THR A 139 -0.02 -29.89 -30.18
CA THR A 139 -0.48 -28.87 -29.22
C THR A 139 -1.96 -28.97 -28.87
N SER A 140 -2.78 -29.52 -29.78
CA SER A 140 -4.22 -29.75 -29.56
C SER A 140 -4.54 -30.77 -28.47
N THR A 141 -3.57 -31.64 -28.13
CA THR A 141 -3.73 -32.66 -27.08
C THR A 141 -3.35 -32.14 -25.70
N LEU A 142 -2.70 -30.97 -25.64
CA LEU A 142 -2.25 -30.35 -24.41
C LEU A 142 -3.41 -29.60 -23.76
N ARG A 143 -3.46 -29.66 -22.42
CA ARG A 143 -4.42 -28.86 -21.64
C ARG A 143 -4.14 -27.37 -21.75
N ASP A 144 -2.86 -27.01 -21.78
CA ASP A 144 -2.34 -25.66 -21.92
C ASP A 144 -1.48 -25.62 -23.19
N PRO A 145 -2.09 -25.27 -24.35
CA PRO A 145 -1.45 -25.40 -25.66
C PRO A 145 -0.27 -24.45 -25.84
N GLU A 146 0.94 -25.02 -25.82
CA GLU A 146 2.18 -24.27 -25.99
C GLU A 146 3.22 -25.14 -26.73
N THR A 147 3.86 -24.59 -27.74
CA THR A 147 4.94 -25.29 -28.46
C THR A 147 6.23 -25.26 -27.64
N ASP A 148 7.14 -26.21 -27.89
CA ASP A 148 8.40 -26.26 -27.16
C ASP A 148 9.26 -25.01 -27.43
N ASP A 149 9.30 -24.55 -28.69
CA ASP A 149 10.08 -23.37 -29.10
C ASP A 149 9.58 -22.05 -28.49
N GLN A 150 8.33 -22.01 -27.98
CA GLN A 150 7.81 -20.86 -27.25
C GLN A 150 8.29 -20.81 -25.79
N ARG A 151 8.68 -21.97 -25.24
CA ARG A 151 9.03 -22.14 -23.82
C ARG A 151 10.52 -21.99 -23.54
N VAL A 152 11.36 -22.12 -24.57
CA VAL A 152 12.81 -22.11 -24.44
C VAL A 152 13.43 -21.08 -25.36
N ILE A 153 14.49 -20.42 -24.90
CA ILE A 153 15.30 -19.52 -25.74
C ILE A 153 16.32 -20.34 -26.54
N LYS A 154 16.97 -21.31 -25.88
CA LYS A 154 17.91 -22.26 -26.47
C LYS A 154 17.33 -23.68 -26.35
N PRO A 155 17.13 -24.43 -27.44
CA PRO A 155 16.47 -25.74 -27.41
C PRO A 155 17.10 -26.76 -26.44
N GLU A 156 18.40 -26.71 -26.24
CA GLU A 156 19.14 -27.60 -25.34
C GLU A 156 18.92 -27.29 -23.85
N TRP A 157 18.38 -26.10 -23.51
CA TRP A 157 18.17 -25.67 -22.12
C TRP A 157 16.70 -25.45 -21.82
N LEU A 158 16.16 -26.27 -20.90
CA LEU A 158 14.87 -25.98 -20.28
C LEU A 158 15.07 -25.38 -18.90
N VAL A 159 14.52 -24.19 -18.69
CA VAL A 159 14.51 -23.48 -17.41
C VAL A 159 13.07 -23.32 -16.95
N VAL A 160 12.69 -23.97 -15.86
CA VAL A 160 11.32 -23.91 -15.32
C VAL A 160 11.31 -23.81 -13.80
N ILE A 161 10.32 -23.12 -13.24
CA ILE A 161 10.08 -23.10 -11.81
C ILE A 161 9.47 -24.44 -11.40
N GLY A 162 10.14 -25.15 -10.49
CA GLY A 162 9.74 -26.47 -9.98
C GLY A 162 8.57 -26.43 -9.00
N VAL A 163 7.59 -25.56 -9.23
CA VAL A 163 6.40 -25.40 -8.40
C VAL A 163 5.20 -25.89 -9.21
N CYS A 164 4.62 -27.00 -8.77
CA CYS A 164 3.45 -27.59 -9.42
C CYS A 164 2.29 -26.58 -9.39
N THR A 165 1.73 -26.28 -10.56
CA THR A 165 0.63 -25.33 -10.75
C THR A 165 -0.70 -25.76 -10.15
N HIS A 166 -0.79 -26.99 -9.62
CA HIS A 166 -1.96 -27.41 -8.85
C HIS A 166 -2.02 -26.70 -7.49
N LEU A 167 -1.10 -27.03 -6.58
CA LEU A 167 -1.08 -26.55 -5.18
C LEU A 167 0.34 -26.28 -4.65
N GLY A 168 1.32 -26.14 -5.53
CA GLY A 168 2.67 -25.68 -5.18
C GLY A 168 3.66 -26.72 -4.69
N CYS A 169 3.34 -28.02 -4.75
CA CYS A 169 4.31 -29.09 -4.47
C CYS A 169 5.49 -29.08 -5.45
N VAL A 170 6.61 -29.70 -5.06
CA VAL A 170 7.80 -29.83 -5.92
C VAL A 170 7.70 -31.12 -6.76
N PRO A 171 7.63 -31.04 -8.10
CA PRO A 171 7.69 -32.21 -8.97
C PRO A 171 9.06 -32.89 -8.92
N ILE A 172 9.09 -34.22 -9.04
CA ILE A 172 10.30 -35.03 -9.11
C ILE A 172 10.72 -35.14 -10.58
N ALA A 173 11.97 -34.79 -10.90
CA ALA A 173 12.51 -34.90 -12.26
C ALA A 173 12.74 -36.37 -12.67
N ASN A 174 12.67 -36.64 -13.98
CA ASN A 174 12.83 -37.97 -14.59
C ASN A 174 11.83 -39.01 -14.05
N ALA A 175 10.63 -38.55 -13.70
CA ALA A 175 9.58 -39.40 -13.15
C ALA A 175 8.24 -39.12 -13.85
N GLY A 176 7.36 -40.12 -13.81
CA GLY A 176 6.04 -40.08 -14.44
C GLY A 176 6.03 -40.54 -15.90
N ASP A 177 4.81 -40.72 -16.42
CA ASP A 177 4.52 -41.34 -17.71
C ASP A 177 5.14 -40.65 -18.96
N PHE A 178 5.59 -39.39 -18.85
CA PHE A 178 6.04 -38.57 -19.98
C PHE A 178 7.52 -38.16 -19.93
N GLY A 179 8.33 -38.79 -19.06
CA GLY A 179 9.79 -38.58 -19.05
C GLY A 179 10.26 -37.21 -18.54
N GLY A 180 9.36 -36.31 -18.14
CA GLY A 180 9.67 -35.00 -17.60
C GLY A 180 9.67 -34.98 -16.07
N TYR A 181 8.53 -34.57 -15.50
CA TYR A 181 8.38 -34.38 -14.07
C TYR A 181 7.09 -34.98 -13.52
N TYR A 182 7.15 -35.51 -12.29
CA TYR A 182 5.99 -36.09 -11.61
C TYR A 182 5.76 -35.45 -10.25
N CYS A 183 4.56 -34.93 -10.02
CA CYS A 183 4.14 -34.39 -8.74
C CYS A 183 3.39 -35.47 -7.93
N PRO A 184 3.99 -36.00 -6.84
CA PRO A 184 3.41 -37.11 -6.08
C PRO A 184 2.20 -36.71 -5.23
N CYS A 185 1.96 -35.40 -5.04
CA CYS A 185 0.87 -34.93 -4.17
C CYS A 185 -0.52 -35.34 -4.69
N HIS A 186 -0.76 -35.20 -5.99
CA HIS A 186 -2.05 -35.51 -6.61
C HIS A 186 -1.89 -36.15 -8.01
N GLY A 187 -0.70 -36.67 -8.32
CA GLY A 187 -0.42 -37.37 -9.58
C GLY A 187 -0.45 -36.49 -10.82
N SER A 188 0.14 -35.29 -10.76
CA SER A 188 0.31 -34.46 -11.98
C SER A 188 1.57 -34.87 -12.73
N HIS A 189 1.45 -35.14 -14.02
CA HIS A 189 2.55 -35.55 -14.89
C HIS A 189 2.86 -34.45 -15.91
N TYR A 190 4.12 -34.06 -15.97
CA TYR A 190 4.65 -33.09 -16.90
C TYR A 190 5.63 -33.76 -17.86
N ASP A 191 5.64 -33.31 -19.12
CA ASP A 191 6.59 -33.76 -20.13
C ASP A 191 7.97 -33.07 -19.99
N ALA A 192 8.93 -33.41 -20.85
CA ALA A 192 10.30 -32.89 -20.77
C ALA A 192 10.43 -31.42 -21.21
N SER A 193 9.33 -30.78 -21.62
CA SER A 193 9.18 -29.32 -21.79
C SER A 193 8.54 -28.65 -20.57
N GLY A 194 8.13 -29.43 -19.56
CA GLY A 194 7.44 -28.95 -18.37
C GLY A 194 5.96 -28.66 -18.60
N ARG A 195 5.35 -29.22 -19.66
CA ARG A 195 3.93 -29.00 -19.97
C ARG A 195 3.07 -30.05 -19.29
N ILE A 196 1.89 -29.66 -18.81
CA ILE A 196 0.99 -30.56 -18.09
C ILE A 196 0.30 -31.51 -19.07
N ARG A 197 0.43 -32.82 -18.82
CA ARG A 197 -0.14 -33.88 -19.66
C ARG A 197 -1.29 -34.62 -18.98
N LYS A 198 -1.15 -34.87 -17.69
CA LYS A 198 -2.10 -35.69 -16.91
C LYS A 198 -2.16 -35.22 -15.46
N GLY A 199 -3.32 -35.40 -14.81
CA GLY A 199 -3.54 -35.03 -13.42
C GLY A 199 -4.33 -33.72 -13.26
N PRO A 200 -4.44 -33.18 -12.03
CA PRO A 200 -5.29 -32.03 -11.73
C PRO A 200 -4.65 -30.65 -11.98
N ALA A 201 -3.34 -30.55 -12.23
CA ALA A 201 -2.69 -29.26 -12.46
C ALA A 201 -3.29 -28.50 -13.66
N PRO A 202 -3.70 -27.23 -13.54
CA PRO A 202 -4.39 -26.53 -14.61
C PRO A 202 -3.46 -26.04 -15.73
N LEU A 203 -2.20 -25.70 -15.41
CA LEU A 203 -1.26 -25.01 -16.30
C LEU A 203 0.09 -25.72 -16.41
N ASN A 204 0.86 -25.39 -17.45
CA ASN A 204 2.25 -25.81 -17.60
C ASN A 204 3.15 -25.23 -16.48
N LEU A 205 4.33 -25.81 -16.25
CA LEU A 205 5.31 -25.21 -15.33
C LEU A 205 5.76 -23.84 -15.85
N GLU A 206 5.84 -22.88 -14.94
CA GLU A 206 6.21 -21.50 -15.24
C GLU A 206 7.66 -21.43 -15.73
N VAL A 207 7.87 -20.78 -16.88
CA VAL A 207 9.20 -20.46 -17.40
C VAL A 207 9.57 -19.07 -16.85
N PRO A 208 10.61 -18.95 -16.00
CA PRO A 208 11.02 -17.65 -15.48
C PRO A 208 11.71 -16.83 -16.57
N THR A 209 11.70 -15.50 -16.44
CA THR A 209 12.52 -14.63 -17.28
C THR A 209 14.00 -14.97 -17.07
N HIS A 210 14.69 -15.27 -18.17
CA HIS A 210 16.10 -15.63 -18.15
C HIS A 210 16.79 -15.20 -19.43
N GLU A 211 18.11 -15.07 -19.36
CA GLU A 211 18.96 -14.71 -20.49
C GLU A 211 20.30 -15.45 -20.42
N PHE A 212 20.94 -15.57 -21.58
CA PHE A 212 22.25 -16.20 -21.75
C PHE A 212 23.26 -15.12 -22.18
N PRO A 213 23.88 -14.38 -21.24
CA PRO A 213 24.82 -13.31 -21.57
C PRO A 213 26.08 -13.82 -22.28
N ASP A 214 26.51 -15.04 -21.96
CA ASP A 214 27.64 -15.75 -22.56
C ASP A 214 27.31 -17.23 -22.76
N GLU A 215 28.21 -17.99 -23.39
CA GLU A 215 27.99 -19.41 -23.69
C GLU A 215 27.98 -20.31 -22.44
N GLY A 216 28.58 -19.86 -21.34
CA GLY A 216 28.76 -20.66 -20.12
C GLY A 216 27.82 -20.29 -18.97
N THR A 217 27.12 -19.17 -19.06
CA THR A 217 26.36 -18.59 -17.95
C THR A 217 24.90 -18.38 -18.32
N LEU A 218 24.02 -18.79 -17.41
CA LEU A 218 22.60 -18.53 -17.43
C LEU A 218 22.23 -17.59 -16.29
N VAL A 219 21.57 -16.48 -16.60
CA VAL A 219 21.07 -15.52 -15.61
C VAL A 219 19.56 -15.62 -15.58
N VAL A 220 19.00 -15.90 -14.39
CA VAL A 220 17.55 -16.00 -14.17
C VAL A 220 17.10 -14.90 -13.23
N GLY A 221 16.21 -14.02 -13.68
CA GLY A 221 15.41 -13.14 -12.80
C GLY A 221 14.97 -11.79 -13.32
#